data_AF-A0A3G2JGU4-F1
#
_entry.id   AF-A0A3G2JGU4-F1
#
_cell.length_a   1.000
_cell.length_b   1.000
_cell.length_c   1.000
_cell.angle_alpha   90.00
_cell.angle_beta   90.00
_cell.angle_gamma   90.00
#
_symmetry.space_group_name_H-M   'P 1'
#
loop_
_entity.id
_entity.type
_entity.pdbx_description
1 polymer ?
#
loop_
_entity_poly.entity_id
_entity_poly.type
_entity_poly.pdbx_seq_one_letter_code
_entity_poly.pdbx_strand_id
1 'polypeptide(L)'
;MMSSAAWHARIVCGHEVGAGFLITGRRVLTCAHVVEGSGTAAVTVSFPHARELGELSASVVAHGGWAGDVTDPGDVAVLELERDVPLAPAGFAPPDAAYTEPYPKLIAYGFPEGYDEGTLAEYQAVSGQLIAGEWLELVAWHGHGQPLVAGFSGAAATLPDGRVAGMVTAALDAPAVRKGRMLPLDVMARYWPELGELVPTPGHRDDSRRRLYALLRRAAGAGRGGDSDAGRGCDPNRLYVDAVGAFGPPLPAGGFPSLWAAAAYVQWEVPDPEAVNRFAARLGELLDAAPAPPAPPASPAWAPVVVEIEHSGAGPDQVTVEVSAYRDGQRRPVGAGRLPRTGVRAYVQSRIDEAVAQLAPDADELVTFVLPREWLNEAVAHWECGAEDSTPLGCAYPLVVTDRARHHSGRLRHQLRKKWQKLDSAGQGVEVHRVECGTAERPPSLRKRLWDGDAGLAGYASPPTAARGHFEVGLTVPVPVLLWSRTGCPHTAHTDPGHPGPTEQPCPGGAFLDQLAVSVAEVPPAELPRHILSLRLAADAADEPDLHWARDLQLLWDDPRCFPEATASLHSPVV
;
A
#
# COMPACT_ATOMS: atom_id res chain seq x y z
N MET A 1 -14.08 -43.03 18.66
CA MET A 1 -14.50 -41.62 18.72
C MET A 1 -14.42 -41.17 20.17
N MET A 2 -13.88 -39.97 20.44
CA MET A 2 -13.30 -39.48 21.72
C MET A 2 -11.83 -39.86 21.98
N SER A 3 -10.92 -39.62 21.02
CA SER A 3 -9.51 -39.35 21.34
C SER A 3 -9.21 -37.84 21.39
N SER A 4 -10.23 -36.98 21.41
CA SER A 4 -10.13 -35.56 21.04
C SER A 4 -9.73 -34.60 22.16
N ALA A 5 -9.48 -35.08 23.37
CA ALA A 5 -9.17 -34.23 24.54
C ALA A 5 -7.89 -34.65 25.29
N ALA A 6 -7.10 -35.60 24.76
CA ALA A 6 -5.94 -36.15 25.45
C ALA A 6 -4.82 -35.13 25.71
N TRP A 7 -4.79 -34.05 24.93
CA TRP A 7 -3.80 -32.97 24.99
C TRP A 7 -4.03 -31.97 26.13
N HIS A 8 -5.15 -32.03 26.87
CA HIS A 8 -5.34 -31.20 28.06
C HIS A 8 -4.37 -31.62 29.16
N ALA A 9 -3.70 -30.64 29.73
CA ALA A 9 -2.67 -30.84 30.74
C ALA A 9 -3.09 -30.18 32.06
N ARG A 10 -2.84 -30.87 33.16
CA ARG A 10 -2.83 -30.29 34.51
C ARG A 10 -1.41 -29.87 34.82
N ILE A 11 -1.24 -28.67 35.37
CA ILE A 11 0.07 -28.08 35.66
C ILE A 11 0.13 -27.79 37.16
N VAL A 12 1.26 -28.15 37.77
CA VAL A 12 1.55 -27.85 39.17
C VAL A 12 2.90 -27.16 39.25
N CYS A 13 2.94 -26.04 39.98
CA CYS A 13 4.17 -25.32 40.30
C CYS A 13 4.13 -24.87 41.76
N GLY A 14 4.78 -25.65 42.64
CA GLY A 14 4.69 -25.40 44.08
C GLY A 14 3.27 -25.64 44.60
N HIS A 15 2.61 -24.58 45.06
CA HIS A 15 1.22 -24.63 45.53
C HIS A 15 0.20 -24.24 44.44
N GLU A 16 0.66 -23.68 43.32
CA GLU A 16 -0.21 -23.29 42.23
C GLU A 16 -0.61 -24.51 41.39
N VAL A 17 -1.91 -24.60 41.12
CA VAL A 17 -2.49 -25.61 40.21
C VAL A 17 -3.24 -24.87 39.12
N GLY A 18 -2.90 -25.20 37.88
CA GLY A 18 -3.55 -24.65 36.70
C GLY A 18 -3.75 -25.71 35.63
N ALA A 19 -4.22 -25.23 34.49
CA ALA A 19 -4.42 -26.01 33.29
C ALA A 19 -3.46 -25.56 32.19
N GLY A 20 -3.32 -26.40 31.18
CA GLY A 20 -2.57 -26.13 29.98
C GLY A 20 -2.99 -27.05 28.85
N PHE A 21 -2.35 -26.90 27.70
CA PHE A 21 -2.63 -27.75 26.55
C PHE A 21 -1.39 -27.98 25.68
N LEU A 22 -1.25 -29.22 25.22
CA LEU A 22 -0.16 -29.65 24.36
C LEU A 22 -0.31 -29.05 22.95
N ILE A 23 0.73 -28.37 22.46
CA ILE A 23 0.74 -27.68 21.16
C ILE A 23 1.73 -28.28 20.16
N THR A 24 2.69 -29.06 20.65
CA THR A 24 3.58 -29.92 19.86
C THR A 24 3.86 -31.17 20.69
N GLY A 25 4.50 -32.21 20.17
CA GLY A 25 4.81 -33.42 20.94
C GLY A 25 5.59 -33.20 22.25
N ARG A 26 6.15 -32.01 22.49
CA ARG A 26 6.95 -31.69 23.67
C ARG A 26 6.63 -30.34 24.33
N ARG A 27 5.71 -29.54 23.79
CA ARG A 27 5.44 -28.17 24.28
C ARG A 27 4.01 -28.00 24.74
N VAL A 28 3.84 -27.33 25.87
CA VAL A 28 2.55 -27.05 26.51
C VAL A 28 2.41 -25.54 26.69
N LEU A 29 1.24 -24.98 26.37
CA LEU A 29 0.88 -23.61 26.70
C LEU A 29 0.12 -23.54 28.01
N THR A 30 0.34 -22.47 28.78
CA THR A 30 -0.37 -22.13 30.00
C THR A 30 -0.26 -20.63 30.30
N CYS A 31 -0.89 -20.19 31.39
CA CYS A 31 -0.71 -18.85 31.94
C CYS A 31 0.65 -18.70 32.61
N ALA A 32 1.24 -17.51 32.52
CA ALA A 32 2.50 -17.18 33.18
C ALA A 32 2.38 -17.25 34.71
N HIS A 33 1.28 -16.74 35.27
CA HIS A 33 1.08 -16.73 36.72
C HIS A 33 0.99 -18.14 37.33
N VAL A 34 0.55 -19.15 36.56
CA VAL A 34 0.51 -20.56 37.02
C VAL A 34 1.92 -21.10 37.28
N VAL A 35 2.94 -20.54 36.63
CA VAL A 35 4.34 -20.98 36.72
C VAL A 35 5.27 -19.91 37.27
N GLU A 36 4.73 -18.89 37.94
CA GLU A 36 5.50 -17.81 38.58
C GLU A 36 6.56 -18.38 39.53
N GLY A 37 6.19 -19.40 40.31
CA GLY A 37 7.06 -20.07 41.27
C GLY A 37 8.17 -20.94 40.68
N SER A 38 8.28 -21.05 39.35
CA SER A 38 9.18 -22.01 38.67
C SER A 38 10.67 -21.81 38.95
N GLY A 39 11.08 -20.62 39.43
CA GLY A 39 12.44 -20.38 39.90
C GLY A 39 12.78 -21.05 41.24
N THR A 40 11.78 -21.51 42.00
CA THR A 40 11.94 -22.10 43.34
C THR A 40 11.27 -23.46 43.51
N ALA A 41 10.30 -23.79 42.66
CA ALA A 41 9.59 -25.06 42.65
C ALA A 41 9.68 -25.75 41.28
N ALA A 42 9.69 -27.07 41.27
CA ALA A 42 9.61 -27.84 40.03
C ALA A 42 8.23 -27.68 39.38
N VAL A 43 8.20 -27.55 38.06
CA VAL A 43 6.96 -27.55 37.28
C VAL A 43 6.68 -28.97 36.82
N THR A 44 5.52 -29.52 37.20
CA THR A 44 5.08 -30.84 36.73
C THR A 44 3.83 -30.72 35.86
N VAL A 45 3.78 -31.57 34.84
CA VAL A 45 2.68 -31.66 33.88
C VAL A 45 2.14 -33.07 33.85
N SER A 46 0.82 -33.24 33.94
CA SER A 46 0.17 -34.52 33.76
C SER A 46 -0.99 -34.42 32.77
N PHE A 47 -1.29 -35.52 32.09
CA PHE A 47 -2.37 -35.62 31.11
C PHE A 47 -3.49 -36.51 31.67
N PRO A 48 -4.59 -35.95 32.20
CA PRO A 48 -5.63 -36.72 32.91
C PRO A 48 -6.29 -37.82 32.07
N HIS A 49 -6.31 -37.64 30.75
CA HIS A 49 -6.86 -38.55 29.76
C HIS A 49 -5.81 -39.52 29.18
N ALA A 50 -4.57 -39.44 29.63
CA ALA A 50 -3.44 -40.29 29.25
C ALA A 50 -2.57 -40.59 30.49
N ARG A 51 -3.22 -41.12 31.54
CA ARG A 51 -2.63 -41.32 32.88
C ARG A 51 -1.40 -42.23 32.86
N GLU A 52 -1.28 -43.10 31.86
CA GLU A 52 -0.13 -43.96 31.62
C GLU A 52 1.18 -43.19 31.38
N LEU A 53 1.10 -41.91 31.01
CA LEU A 53 2.29 -41.06 30.84
C LEU A 53 2.90 -40.62 32.19
N GLY A 54 2.13 -40.72 33.28
CA GLY A 54 2.50 -40.24 34.60
C GLY A 54 2.66 -38.72 34.67
N GLU A 55 3.32 -38.25 35.73
CA GLU A 55 3.76 -36.86 35.84
C GLU A 55 5.09 -36.67 35.11
N LEU A 56 5.19 -35.57 34.36
CA LEU A 56 6.36 -35.18 33.59
C LEU A 56 6.94 -33.90 34.16
N SER A 57 8.27 -33.85 34.31
CA SER A 57 8.95 -32.59 34.59
C SER A 57 8.88 -31.68 33.36
N ALA A 58 8.73 -30.37 33.59
CA ALA A 58 8.78 -29.37 32.54
C ALA A 58 9.61 -28.15 32.94
N SER A 59 10.08 -27.41 31.94
CA SER A 59 10.81 -26.14 32.14
C SER A 59 10.15 -25.02 31.33
N VAL A 60 10.14 -23.81 31.86
CA VAL A 60 9.64 -22.63 31.14
C VAL A 60 10.65 -22.23 30.06
N VAL A 61 10.28 -22.37 28.79
CA VAL A 61 11.16 -22.04 27.65
C VAL A 61 10.80 -20.71 26.97
N ALA A 62 9.61 -20.19 27.22
CA ALA A 62 9.21 -18.83 26.85
C ALA A 62 8.22 -18.25 27.88
N HIS A 63 8.30 -16.95 28.09
CA HIS A 63 7.47 -16.19 29.02
C HIS A 63 7.04 -14.89 28.35
N GLY A 64 5.74 -14.57 28.39
CA GLY A 64 5.13 -13.44 27.69
C GLY A 64 5.42 -12.07 28.31
N GLY A 65 6.14 -12.03 29.42
CA GLY A 65 6.58 -10.78 30.07
C GLY A 65 5.62 -10.25 31.14
N TRP A 66 4.63 -11.03 31.54
CA TRP A 66 3.76 -10.74 32.69
C TRP A 66 4.55 -10.35 33.94
N ALA A 67 4.14 -9.28 34.61
CA ALA A 67 4.94 -8.65 35.67
C ALA A 67 4.41 -8.87 37.10
N GLY A 68 3.31 -9.62 37.28
CA GLY A 68 2.81 -10.03 38.59
C GLY A 68 1.37 -9.63 38.90
N ASP A 69 0.83 -8.60 38.23
CA ASP A 69 -0.53 -8.11 38.50
C ASP A 69 -1.58 -8.73 37.57
N VAL A 70 -2.82 -8.85 38.06
CA VAL A 70 -3.96 -9.42 37.32
C VAL A 70 -4.30 -8.64 36.04
N THR A 71 -3.88 -7.38 35.97
CA THR A 71 -4.05 -6.51 34.80
C THR A 71 -2.79 -6.36 33.96
N ASP A 72 -1.70 -7.04 34.31
CA ASP A 72 -0.49 -7.00 33.51
C ASP A 72 -0.68 -7.79 32.21
N PRO A 73 -0.18 -7.26 31.07
CA PRO A 73 -0.25 -7.93 29.79
C PRO A 73 0.63 -9.19 29.75
N GLY A 74 0.40 -10.05 28.76
CA GLY A 74 1.35 -11.12 28.43
C GLY A 74 1.39 -12.30 29.41
N ASP A 75 0.25 -12.62 30.04
CA ASP A 75 0.05 -13.80 30.89
C ASP A 75 0.06 -15.11 30.08
N VAL A 76 1.19 -15.40 29.45
CA VAL A 76 1.44 -16.54 28.57
C VAL A 76 2.79 -17.16 28.93
N ALA A 77 2.82 -18.48 29.12
CA ALA A 77 4.05 -19.24 29.27
C ALA A 77 4.04 -20.50 28.40
N VAL A 78 5.22 -20.84 27.88
CA VAL A 78 5.45 -22.08 27.12
C VAL A 78 6.36 -22.97 27.93
N LEU A 79 5.87 -24.18 28.20
CA LEU A 79 6.61 -25.22 28.87
C LEU A 79 7.17 -26.22 27.86
N GLU A 80 8.41 -26.66 28.08
CA GLU A 80 8.99 -27.80 27.39
C GLU A 80 9.08 -28.99 28.34
N LEU A 81 8.47 -30.10 27.93
CA LEU A 81 8.46 -31.36 28.66
C LEU A 81 9.85 -32.01 28.62
N GLU A 82 10.18 -32.80 29.63
CA GLU A 82 11.44 -33.57 29.68
C GLU A 82 11.59 -34.61 28.55
N ARG A 83 10.47 -35.05 27.97
CA ARG A 83 10.41 -36.02 26.87
C ARG A 83 9.19 -35.78 25.98
N ASP A 84 9.27 -36.28 24.76
CA ASP A 84 8.14 -36.22 23.82
C ASP A 84 7.03 -37.16 24.28
N VAL A 85 5.78 -36.72 24.12
CA VAL A 85 4.59 -37.51 24.44
C VAL A 85 3.89 -37.97 23.17
N PRO A 86 3.40 -39.22 23.10
CA PRO A 86 2.74 -39.78 21.93
C PRO A 86 1.27 -39.32 21.83
N LEU A 87 0.99 -38.05 22.10
CA LEU A 87 -0.34 -37.45 22.05
C LEU A 87 -0.44 -36.53 20.84
N ALA A 88 -1.60 -36.56 20.17
CA ALA A 88 -1.91 -35.58 19.13
C ALA A 88 -2.04 -34.19 19.79
N PRO A 89 -1.27 -33.18 19.37
CA PRO A 89 -1.41 -31.83 19.90
C PRO A 89 -2.77 -31.21 19.59
N ALA A 90 -3.11 -30.16 20.33
CA ALA A 90 -4.32 -29.39 20.11
C ALA A 90 -4.33 -28.75 18.72
N GLY A 91 -5.47 -28.82 18.03
CA GLY A 91 -5.72 -28.06 16.81
C GLY A 91 -6.24 -26.67 17.13
N PHE A 92 -5.88 -25.66 16.33
CA PHE A 92 -6.31 -24.28 16.53
C PHE A 92 -7.42 -23.88 15.58
N ALA A 93 -8.32 -23.02 16.05
CA ALA A 93 -9.31 -22.32 15.25
C ALA A 93 -8.70 -21.01 14.67
N PRO A 94 -9.31 -20.41 13.65
CA PRO A 94 -9.02 -19.02 13.28
C PRO A 94 -9.20 -18.08 14.48
N PRO A 95 -8.41 -16.99 14.60
CA PRO A 95 -8.44 -16.11 15.79
C PRO A 95 -9.80 -15.48 16.06
N ASP A 96 -10.53 -15.13 15.00
CA ASP A 96 -11.85 -14.50 15.07
C ASP A 96 -12.97 -15.45 15.47
N ALA A 97 -12.73 -16.76 15.35
CA ALA A 97 -13.75 -17.78 15.55
C ALA A 97 -14.38 -17.74 16.96
N ALA A 98 -13.68 -17.22 17.97
CA ALA A 98 -14.22 -17.11 19.32
C ALA A 98 -15.30 -16.03 19.49
N TYR A 99 -15.36 -15.08 18.56
CA TYR A 99 -16.22 -13.89 18.62
C TYR A 99 -16.86 -13.52 17.27
N THR A 100 -16.85 -14.40 16.28
CA THR A 100 -17.68 -14.24 15.07
C THR A 100 -19.15 -14.50 15.42
N GLU A 101 -20.06 -13.64 14.96
CA GLU A 101 -21.50 -13.87 15.16
C GLU A 101 -22.05 -15.03 14.28
N PRO A 102 -22.89 -15.93 14.83
CA PRO A 102 -23.33 -15.99 16.23
C PRO A 102 -22.19 -16.47 17.16
N TYR A 103 -21.99 -15.79 18.30
CA TYR A 103 -20.92 -16.12 19.24
C TYR A 103 -21.01 -17.58 19.67
N PRO A 104 -19.97 -18.40 19.44
CA PRO A 104 -20.06 -19.82 19.67
C PRO A 104 -19.94 -20.17 21.16
N LYS A 105 -20.46 -21.34 21.51
CA LYS A 105 -20.17 -21.98 22.79
C LYS A 105 -18.70 -22.35 22.87
N LEU A 106 -18.04 -21.91 23.92
CA LEU A 106 -16.69 -22.26 24.30
C LEU A 106 -16.71 -23.24 25.47
N ILE A 107 -15.84 -24.25 25.41
CA ILE A 107 -15.69 -25.28 26.44
C ILE A 107 -14.26 -25.20 26.98
N ALA A 108 -14.12 -25.04 28.29
CA ALA A 108 -12.84 -25.08 28.98
C ALA A 108 -12.80 -26.27 29.94
N TYR A 109 -11.64 -26.91 30.04
CA TYR A 109 -11.40 -28.03 30.96
C TYR A 109 -10.26 -27.66 31.91
N GLY A 110 -10.57 -27.58 33.21
CA GLY A 110 -9.66 -27.11 34.25
C GLY A 110 -9.67 -27.99 35.50
N PHE A 111 -8.81 -27.66 36.46
CA PHE A 111 -8.50 -28.48 37.64
C PHE A 111 -8.69 -27.70 38.95
N PRO A 112 -9.93 -27.26 39.26
CA PRO A 112 -10.20 -26.59 40.51
C PRO A 112 -10.00 -27.50 41.72
N GLU A 113 -9.87 -26.91 42.90
CA GLU A 113 -9.72 -27.65 44.16
C GLU A 113 -10.82 -28.71 44.32
N GLY A 114 -10.41 -29.94 44.66
CA GLY A 114 -11.32 -31.08 44.79
C GLY A 114 -11.63 -31.85 43.49
N TYR A 115 -11.10 -31.40 42.34
CA TYR A 115 -11.32 -32.03 41.03
C TYR A 115 -9.98 -32.32 40.32
N ASP A 116 -9.20 -33.25 40.84
CA ASP A 116 -7.91 -33.66 40.24
C ASP A 116 -8.09 -34.32 38.86
N GLU A 117 -9.22 -34.97 38.63
CA GLU A 117 -9.65 -35.49 37.34
C GLU A 117 -10.16 -34.42 36.37
N GLY A 118 -10.19 -33.15 36.79
CA GLY A 118 -10.66 -32.01 36.01
C GLY A 118 -12.17 -31.92 35.84
N THR A 119 -12.65 -30.75 35.46
CA THR A 119 -14.08 -30.47 35.21
C THR A 119 -14.27 -29.50 34.04
N LEU A 120 -15.46 -29.51 33.46
CA LEU A 120 -15.82 -28.71 32.28
C LEU A 120 -16.59 -27.45 32.66
N ALA A 121 -16.29 -26.37 31.96
CA ALA A 121 -16.94 -25.08 32.04
C ALA A 121 -17.42 -24.64 30.63
N GLU A 122 -18.66 -24.14 30.53
CA GLU A 122 -19.26 -23.70 29.27
C GLU A 122 -19.52 -22.19 29.27
N TYR A 123 -18.94 -21.49 28.29
CA TYR A 123 -18.89 -20.03 28.21
C TYR A 123 -19.11 -19.54 26.78
N GLN A 124 -19.28 -18.23 26.61
CA GLN A 124 -19.20 -17.54 25.32
C GLN A 124 -18.58 -16.16 25.51
N ALA A 125 -18.02 -15.60 24.45
CA ALA A 125 -17.60 -14.20 24.43
C ALA A 125 -18.83 -13.26 24.52
N VAL A 126 -18.67 -12.14 25.21
CA VAL A 126 -19.69 -11.07 25.26
C VAL A 126 -19.70 -10.25 23.97
N SER A 127 -18.50 -9.97 23.43
CA SER A 127 -18.27 -9.28 22.17
C SER A 127 -16.84 -9.54 21.69
N GLY A 128 -16.50 -9.13 20.47
CA GLY A 128 -15.11 -9.11 19.98
C GLY A 128 -14.25 -7.97 20.53
N GLN A 129 -14.76 -7.12 21.43
CA GLN A 129 -13.99 -6.01 22.00
C GLN A 129 -13.01 -6.52 23.07
N LEU A 130 -11.72 -6.21 22.86
CA LEU A 130 -10.67 -6.53 23.83
C LEU A 130 -10.67 -5.56 25.01
N ILE A 131 -10.73 -6.10 26.21
CA ILE A 131 -10.55 -5.37 27.47
C ILE A 131 -9.06 -5.08 27.64
N ALA A 132 -8.73 -3.79 27.79
CA ALA A 132 -7.35 -3.28 27.87
C ALA A 132 -6.45 -3.72 26.69
N GLY A 133 -7.04 -4.07 25.54
CA GLY A 133 -6.29 -4.56 24.38
C GLY A 133 -5.84 -6.03 24.45
N GLU A 134 -6.21 -6.76 25.51
CA GLU A 134 -5.71 -8.11 25.81
C GLU A 134 -6.81 -9.17 25.84
N TRP A 135 -7.85 -8.96 26.64
CA TRP A 135 -8.76 -10.04 27.03
C TRP A 135 -10.14 -9.94 26.38
N LEU A 136 -10.71 -11.07 25.99
CA LEU A 136 -12.15 -11.17 25.75
C LEU A 136 -12.89 -11.46 27.05
N GLU A 137 -13.97 -10.73 27.31
CA GLU A 137 -14.87 -11.02 28.43
C GLU A 137 -15.73 -12.24 28.09
N LEU A 138 -15.73 -13.22 29.00
CA LEU A 138 -16.53 -14.43 28.92
C LEU A 138 -17.72 -14.34 29.88
N VAL A 139 -18.86 -14.87 29.43
CA VAL A 139 -20.05 -15.09 30.27
C VAL A 139 -20.49 -16.55 30.16
N ALA A 140 -21.02 -17.09 31.25
CA ALA A 140 -21.50 -18.47 31.27
C ALA A 140 -22.56 -18.69 30.18
N TRP A 141 -22.40 -19.76 29.39
CA TRP A 141 -23.31 -20.11 28.29
C TRP A 141 -24.74 -20.37 28.79
N HIS A 142 -24.85 -20.95 29.99
CA HIS A 142 -26.10 -21.06 30.74
C HIS A 142 -25.89 -20.58 32.18
N GLY A 143 -26.91 -19.95 32.78
CA GLY A 143 -26.86 -19.39 34.14
C GLY A 143 -26.61 -20.38 35.30
N HIS A 144 -26.45 -21.68 35.01
CA HIS A 144 -26.26 -22.75 35.99
C HIS A 144 -24.95 -23.56 35.83
N GLY A 145 -24.07 -23.28 34.85
CA GLY A 145 -22.82 -24.04 34.61
C GLY A 145 -21.63 -23.71 35.54
N GLN A 146 -20.65 -24.60 35.64
CA GLN A 146 -19.46 -24.44 36.51
C GLN A 146 -18.80 -23.05 36.33
N PRO A 147 -18.59 -22.27 37.42
CA PRO A 147 -17.85 -21.02 37.32
C PRO A 147 -16.37 -21.28 37.01
N LEU A 148 -15.76 -20.42 36.20
CA LEU A 148 -14.31 -20.29 36.14
C LEU A 148 -13.82 -19.83 37.52
N VAL A 149 -12.86 -20.57 38.06
CA VAL A 149 -12.25 -20.37 39.38
C VAL A 149 -10.76 -20.76 39.28
N ALA A 150 -9.98 -20.58 40.35
CA ALA A 150 -8.61 -21.08 40.42
C ALA A 150 -8.53 -22.57 39.99
N GLY A 151 -7.52 -22.91 39.19
CA GLY A 151 -7.40 -24.21 38.51
C GLY A 151 -7.85 -24.23 37.04
N PHE A 152 -8.61 -23.23 36.57
CA PHE A 152 -8.92 -23.05 35.14
C PHE A 152 -7.91 -22.18 34.39
N SER A 153 -7.05 -21.43 35.10
CA SER A 153 -6.01 -20.62 34.49
C SER A 153 -5.10 -21.45 33.60
N GLY A 154 -4.92 -21.01 32.35
CA GLY A 154 -4.17 -21.71 31.31
C GLY A 154 -4.96 -22.76 30.54
N ALA A 155 -6.24 -23.00 30.87
CA ALA A 155 -7.08 -23.94 30.13
C ALA A 155 -7.32 -23.45 28.69
N ALA A 156 -7.31 -24.38 27.74
CA ALA A 156 -7.77 -24.08 26.39
C ALA A 156 -9.28 -23.77 26.40
N ALA A 157 -9.66 -22.63 25.82
CA ALA A 157 -11.05 -22.36 25.46
C ALA A 157 -11.30 -22.94 24.06
N THR A 158 -12.05 -24.03 23.98
CA THR A 158 -12.29 -24.76 22.73
C THR A 158 -13.67 -24.52 22.14
N LEU A 159 -13.77 -24.54 20.82
CA LEU A 159 -15.03 -24.72 20.11
C LEU A 159 -15.58 -26.15 20.33
N PRO A 160 -16.87 -26.41 20.06
CA PRO A 160 -17.46 -27.74 20.24
C PRO A 160 -16.80 -28.84 19.40
N ASP A 161 -16.08 -28.48 18.34
CA ASP A 161 -15.29 -29.40 17.50
C ASP A 161 -13.90 -29.73 18.09
N GLY A 162 -13.55 -29.16 19.24
CA GLY A 162 -12.30 -29.40 19.97
C GLY A 162 -11.14 -28.50 19.55
N ARG A 163 -11.33 -27.58 18.59
CA ARG A 163 -10.28 -26.62 18.23
C ARG A 163 -10.17 -25.51 19.26
N VAL A 164 -8.94 -25.17 19.64
CA VAL A 164 -8.64 -24.08 20.57
C VAL A 164 -8.92 -22.74 19.91
N ALA A 165 -9.66 -21.87 20.58
CA ALA A 165 -9.98 -20.51 20.14
C ALA A 165 -9.36 -19.43 21.06
N GLY A 166 -8.80 -19.84 22.20
CA GLY A 166 -8.09 -18.97 23.15
C GLY A 166 -7.64 -19.72 24.39
N MET A 167 -7.14 -18.99 25.39
CA MET A 167 -6.70 -19.53 26.68
C MET A 167 -7.33 -18.75 27.83
N VAL A 168 -7.95 -19.46 28.77
CA VAL A 168 -8.55 -18.86 29.98
C VAL A 168 -7.45 -18.32 30.88
N THR A 169 -7.57 -17.06 31.33
CA THR A 169 -6.57 -16.43 32.21
C THR A 169 -7.08 -16.18 33.61
N ALA A 170 -8.34 -15.76 33.78
CA ALA A 170 -8.85 -15.38 35.09
C ALA A 170 -10.36 -15.52 35.20
N ALA A 171 -10.81 -15.73 36.44
CA ALA A 171 -12.19 -15.53 36.87
C ALA A 171 -12.37 -14.08 37.34
N LEU A 172 -13.53 -13.48 37.06
CA LEU A 172 -13.89 -12.17 37.62
C LEU A 172 -14.93 -12.38 38.72
N ASP A 173 -14.59 -12.00 39.96
CA ASP A 173 -15.52 -12.06 41.09
C ASP A 173 -16.60 -10.98 40.95
N ALA A 174 -17.73 -11.36 40.34
CA ALA A 174 -18.94 -10.56 40.28
C ALA A 174 -20.11 -11.35 40.90
N PRO A 175 -20.72 -10.89 42.03
CA PRO A 175 -21.71 -11.67 42.80
C PRO A 175 -22.98 -12.11 42.04
N ALA A 176 -23.25 -11.55 40.86
CA ALA A 176 -24.47 -11.79 40.08
C ALA A 176 -24.23 -12.35 38.66
N VAL A 177 -22.99 -12.36 38.16
CA VAL A 177 -22.69 -12.82 36.79
C VAL A 177 -21.42 -13.66 36.82
N ARG A 178 -21.53 -14.92 36.36
CA ARG A 178 -20.37 -15.80 36.17
C ARG A 178 -19.55 -15.31 34.98
N LYS A 179 -18.61 -14.40 35.27
CA LYS A 179 -17.71 -13.77 34.31
C LYS A 179 -16.32 -14.38 34.36
N GLY A 180 -15.64 -14.37 33.22
CA GLY A 180 -14.23 -14.73 33.13
C GLY A 180 -13.53 -13.96 32.02
N ARG A 181 -12.25 -14.23 31.84
CA ARG A 181 -11.42 -13.67 30.79
C ARG A 181 -10.66 -14.77 30.07
N MET A 182 -10.47 -14.57 28.77
CA MET A 182 -9.52 -15.35 27.99
C MET A 182 -8.65 -14.44 27.14
N LEU A 183 -7.44 -14.89 26.86
CA LEU A 183 -6.61 -14.35 25.78
C LEU A 183 -6.99 -15.06 24.47
N PRO A 184 -7.40 -14.32 23.42
CA PRO A 184 -7.57 -14.90 22.09
C PRO A 184 -6.21 -15.21 21.45
N LEU A 185 -6.23 -16.05 20.40
CA LEU A 185 -5.01 -16.61 19.81
C LEU A 185 -4.09 -15.57 19.16
N ASP A 186 -4.65 -14.54 18.55
CA ASP A 186 -3.90 -13.42 17.96
C ASP A 186 -3.15 -12.63 19.03
N VAL A 187 -3.78 -12.37 20.19
CA VAL A 187 -3.12 -11.73 21.34
C VAL A 187 -2.03 -12.63 21.91
N MET A 188 -2.30 -13.92 22.10
CA MET A 188 -1.27 -14.87 22.55
C MET A 188 -0.06 -14.90 21.60
N ALA A 189 -0.29 -14.80 20.29
CA ALA A 189 0.78 -14.76 19.29
C ALA A 189 1.60 -13.46 19.32
N ARG A 190 1.12 -12.37 19.95
CA ARG A 190 1.94 -11.16 20.19
C ARG A 190 3.03 -11.42 21.23
N TYR A 191 2.71 -12.22 22.25
CA TYR A 191 3.63 -12.55 23.36
C TYR A 191 4.49 -13.77 23.09
N TRP A 192 3.99 -14.70 22.28
CA TRP A 192 4.76 -15.83 21.78
C TRP A 192 4.59 -15.98 20.26
N PRO A 193 5.41 -15.26 19.46
CA PRO A 193 5.25 -15.17 18.00
C PRO A 193 5.18 -16.52 17.27
N GLU A 194 5.92 -17.53 17.73
CA GLU A 194 5.92 -18.87 17.15
C GLU A 194 4.55 -19.56 17.17
N LEU A 195 3.63 -19.14 18.05
CA LEU A 195 2.25 -19.62 18.03
C LEU A 195 1.59 -19.40 16.68
N GLY A 196 1.92 -18.28 16.02
CA GLY A 196 1.31 -17.95 14.74
C GLY A 196 1.67 -18.93 13.61
N GLU A 197 2.68 -19.81 13.75
CA GLU A 197 2.90 -20.92 12.80
C GLU A 197 1.77 -21.96 12.88
N LEU A 198 1.17 -22.13 14.06
CA LEU A 198 0.19 -23.17 14.37
C LEU A 198 -1.25 -22.70 14.16
N VAL A 199 -1.51 -21.40 14.29
CA VAL A 199 -2.86 -20.82 14.20
C VAL A 199 -3.25 -20.61 12.73
N PRO A 200 -4.38 -21.19 12.25
CA PRO A 200 -4.90 -20.91 10.93
C PRO A 200 -5.23 -19.43 10.76
N THR A 201 -4.80 -18.84 9.64
CA THR A 201 -5.17 -17.46 9.29
C THR A 201 -6.02 -17.51 8.02
N PRO A 202 -7.26 -17.00 8.02
CA PRO A 202 -8.13 -17.01 6.85
C PRO A 202 -7.43 -16.44 5.62
N GLY A 203 -7.57 -17.10 4.47
CA GLY A 203 -6.94 -16.67 3.20
C GLY A 203 -5.47 -17.09 3.02
N HIS A 204 -4.77 -17.53 4.07
CA HIS A 204 -3.37 -17.97 3.96
C HIS A 204 -3.23 -19.49 3.85
N ARG A 205 -2.29 -19.94 3.02
CA ARG A 205 -1.94 -21.36 2.91
C ARG A 205 -1.01 -21.78 4.04
N ASP A 206 -1.22 -22.97 4.61
CA ASP A 206 -0.37 -23.50 5.69
C ASP A 206 1.11 -23.63 5.29
N ASP A 207 1.40 -23.98 4.03
CA ASP A 207 2.77 -24.09 3.52
C ASP A 207 3.49 -22.73 3.53
N SER A 208 2.78 -21.66 3.18
CA SER A 208 3.29 -20.29 3.18
C SER A 208 3.66 -19.83 4.59
N ARG A 209 2.79 -20.13 5.55
CA ARG A 209 3.02 -19.83 6.97
C ARG A 209 4.22 -20.61 7.51
N ARG A 210 4.26 -21.93 7.32
CA ARG A 210 5.43 -22.75 7.70
C ARG A 210 6.73 -22.23 7.10
N ARG A 211 6.71 -21.82 5.82
CA ARG A 211 7.87 -21.22 5.15
C ARG A 211 8.32 -19.92 5.82
N LEU A 212 7.39 -19.00 6.10
CA LEU A 212 7.68 -17.74 6.78
C LEU A 212 8.37 -17.98 8.13
N TYR A 213 7.78 -18.82 8.99
CA TYR A 213 8.31 -19.09 10.33
C TYR A 213 9.65 -19.84 10.31
N ALA A 214 9.88 -20.71 9.32
CA ALA A 214 11.20 -21.31 9.10
C ALA A 214 12.26 -20.26 8.74
N LEU A 215 11.92 -19.26 7.90
CA LEU A 215 12.83 -18.16 7.54
C LEU A 215 13.09 -17.23 8.72
N LEU A 216 12.09 -16.91 9.54
CA LEU A 216 12.25 -16.11 10.76
C LEU A 216 13.19 -16.78 11.76
N ARG A 217 13.03 -18.10 11.97
CA ARG A 217 13.96 -18.90 12.80
C ARG A 217 15.38 -18.88 12.22
N ARG A 218 15.52 -18.99 10.90
CA ARG A 218 16.83 -18.93 10.21
C ARG A 218 17.48 -17.55 10.39
N ALA A 219 16.72 -16.47 10.28
CA ALA A 219 17.19 -15.11 10.52
C ALA A 219 17.66 -14.92 11.97
N ALA A 220 16.87 -15.36 12.95
CA ALA A 220 17.21 -15.27 14.37
C ALA A 220 18.45 -16.12 14.75
N GLY A 221 18.61 -17.30 14.14
CA GLY A 221 19.79 -18.15 14.33
C GLY A 221 21.07 -17.57 13.74
N ALA A 222 20.95 -16.81 12.64
CA ALA A 222 22.09 -16.16 11.98
C ALA A 222 22.65 -14.94 12.75
N GLY A 223 21.83 -14.29 13.58
CA GLY A 223 22.23 -13.12 14.38
C GLY A 223 22.99 -13.43 15.68
N ARG A 224 23.21 -14.70 16.03
CA ARG A 224 23.94 -15.11 17.26
C ARG A 224 25.46 -15.18 17.11
N GLY A 225 26.01 -14.89 15.93
CA GLY A 225 27.45 -14.72 15.71
C GLY A 225 27.81 -13.24 15.79
N GLY A 226 28.47 -12.83 16.87
CA GLY A 226 28.72 -11.43 17.22
C GLY A 226 29.31 -10.58 16.08
N ASP A 227 28.47 -9.72 15.53
CA ASP A 227 28.71 -8.31 15.26
C ASP A 227 27.35 -7.68 14.90
N SER A 228 27.13 -6.45 15.37
CA SER A 228 25.90 -5.64 15.28
C SER A 228 24.87 -6.04 14.20
N ASP A 229 23.61 -6.15 14.63
CA ASP A 229 22.35 -6.45 13.92
C ASP A 229 22.03 -5.57 12.67
N ALA A 230 22.98 -4.74 12.23
CA ALA A 230 22.90 -3.91 11.02
C ALA A 230 23.44 -4.62 9.76
N GLY A 231 24.00 -5.82 9.87
CA GLY A 231 24.87 -6.41 8.83
C GLY A 231 24.22 -7.20 7.69
N ARG A 232 22.91 -7.46 7.68
CA ARG A 232 22.28 -8.31 6.63
C ARG A 232 21.16 -7.67 5.81
N GLY A 233 20.84 -6.39 6.02
CA GLY A 233 19.82 -5.69 5.22
C GLY A 233 18.38 -6.16 5.43
N CYS A 234 18.11 -6.99 6.44
CA CYS A 234 16.77 -7.43 6.83
C CYS A 234 16.08 -6.37 7.72
N ASP A 235 15.87 -5.17 7.18
CA ASP A 235 15.09 -4.13 7.86
C ASP A 235 13.61 -4.55 7.91
N PRO A 236 13.01 -4.73 9.10
CA PRO A 236 11.61 -5.16 9.24
C PRO A 236 10.62 -4.17 8.63
N ASN A 237 10.92 -2.86 8.65
CA ASN A 237 10.06 -1.84 8.07
C ASN A 237 10.07 -1.94 6.54
N ARG A 238 11.25 -2.10 5.96
CA ARG A 238 11.40 -2.29 4.52
C ARG A 238 10.73 -3.57 4.04
N LEU A 239 10.90 -4.67 4.77
CA LEU A 239 10.24 -5.94 4.44
C LEU A 239 8.72 -5.84 4.50
N TYR A 240 8.17 -5.10 5.46
CA TYR A 240 6.74 -4.78 5.49
C TYR A 240 6.30 -4.01 4.24
N VAL A 241 7.00 -2.93 3.90
CA VAL A 241 6.66 -2.09 2.73
C VAL A 241 6.74 -2.90 1.43
N ASP A 242 7.80 -3.71 1.26
CA ASP A 242 7.94 -4.64 0.13
C ASP A 242 6.77 -5.65 0.09
N ALA A 243 6.35 -6.14 1.25
CA ALA A 243 5.30 -7.15 1.39
C ALA A 243 3.88 -6.63 1.17
N VAL A 244 3.56 -5.39 1.57
CA VAL A 244 2.24 -4.81 1.31
C VAL A 244 2.17 -4.13 -0.06
N GLY A 245 3.33 -3.72 -0.59
CA GLY A 245 3.47 -3.07 -1.89
C GLY A 245 3.13 -1.58 -1.86
N ALA A 246 3.35 -0.90 -2.99
CA ALA A 246 3.20 0.55 -3.12
C ALA A 246 1.78 1.09 -2.85
N PHE A 247 0.76 0.22 -2.85
CA PHE A 247 -0.64 0.55 -2.53
C PHE A 247 -1.15 -0.14 -1.27
N GLY A 248 -0.26 -0.77 -0.50
CA GLY A 248 -0.59 -1.41 0.76
C GLY A 248 -0.79 -0.39 1.89
N PRO A 249 -1.28 -0.84 3.07
CA PRO A 249 -1.42 0.04 4.22
C PRO A 249 -0.09 0.72 4.59
N PRO A 250 -0.13 1.95 5.12
CA PRO A 250 1.08 2.67 5.50
C PRO A 250 1.79 1.94 6.65
N LEU A 251 3.10 2.15 6.75
CA LEU A 251 3.88 1.64 7.88
C LEU A 251 3.28 2.18 9.19
N PRO A 252 3.01 1.32 10.21
CA PRO A 252 2.50 1.78 11.49
C PRO A 252 3.41 2.84 12.13
N ALA A 253 2.81 3.76 12.87
CA ALA A 253 3.57 4.80 13.57
C ALA A 253 4.58 4.17 14.55
N GLY A 254 5.86 4.53 14.41
CA GLY A 254 6.96 3.95 15.18
C GLY A 254 7.63 2.72 14.54
N GLY A 255 7.07 2.19 13.45
CA GLY A 255 7.61 1.03 12.73
C GLY A 255 7.58 -0.27 13.55
N PHE A 256 8.32 -1.26 13.08
CA PHE A 256 8.41 -2.57 13.73
C PHE A 256 9.74 -2.75 14.46
N PRO A 257 9.72 -3.19 15.73
CA PRO A 257 10.94 -3.40 16.50
C PRO A 257 11.71 -4.67 16.11
N SER A 258 11.09 -5.58 15.34
CA SER A 258 11.71 -6.84 14.93
C SER A 258 11.06 -7.43 13.68
N LEU A 259 11.77 -8.36 13.03
CA LEU A 259 11.22 -9.16 11.91
C LEU A 259 9.98 -9.95 12.32
N TRP A 260 9.94 -10.44 13.56
CA TRP A 260 8.80 -11.17 14.11
C TRP A 260 7.58 -10.27 14.25
N ALA A 261 7.77 -9.04 14.73
CA ALA A 261 6.68 -8.07 14.84
C ALA A 261 6.11 -7.67 13.47
N ALA A 262 6.99 -7.41 12.49
CA ALA A 262 6.56 -7.11 11.12
C ALA A 262 5.81 -8.29 10.48
N ALA A 263 6.34 -9.51 10.60
CA ALA A 263 5.72 -10.71 10.07
C ALA A 263 4.35 -11.00 10.71
N ALA A 264 4.25 -10.85 12.03
CA ALA A 264 2.97 -10.98 12.75
C ALA A 264 1.95 -9.95 12.26
N TYR A 265 2.36 -8.69 12.10
CA TYR A 265 1.46 -7.65 11.59
C TYR A 265 0.99 -7.95 10.15
N VAL A 266 1.89 -8.40 9.27
CA VAL A 266 1.52 -8.82 7.90
C VAL A 266 0.56 -10.00 7.91
N GLN A 267 0.70 -10.93 8.85
CA GLN A 267 -0.18 -12.09 8.94
C GLN A 267 -1.55 -11.75 9.52
N TRP A 268 -1.63 -10.89 10.53
CA TRP A 268 -2.86 -10.70 11.30
C TRP A 268 -3.64 -9.43 10.93
N GLU A 269 -2.95 -8.37 10.49
CA GLU A 269 -3.53 -7.04 10.33
C GLU A 269 -3.63 -6.59 8.87
N VAL A 270 -2.85 -7.21 7.96
CA VAL A 270 -2.87 -6.86 6.53
C VAL A 270 -3.97 -7.66 5.82
N PRO A 271 -4.95 -7.00 5.16
CA PRO A 271 -6.06 -7.71 4.50
C PRO A 271 -5.67 -8.52 3.26
N ASP A 272 -4.48 -8.27 2.69
CA ASP A 272 -3.99 -8.97 1.50
C ASP A 272 -3.36 -10.33 1.87
N PRO A 273 -3.99 -11.47 1.51
CA PRO A 273 -3.47 -12.79 1.86
C PRO A 273 -2.13 -13.12 1.19
N GLU A 274 -1.80 -12.46 0.07
CA GLU A 274 -0.52 -12.64 -0.63
C GLU A 274 0.64 -11.87 0.02
N ALA A 275 0.36 -10.92 0.93
CA ALA A 275 1.40 -10.15 1.59
C ALA A 275 2.37 -11.06 2.39
N VAL A 276 1.87 -12.12 3.02
CA VAL A 276 2.68 -13.14 3.71
C VAL A 276 3.63 -13.85 2.74
N ASN A 277 3.17 -14.18 1.53
CA ASN A 277 4.00 -14.82 0.50
C ASN A 277 5.10 -13.88 0.02
N ARG A 278 4.75 -12.61 -0.23
CA ARG A 278 5.71 -11.57 -0.65
C ARG A 278 6.76 -11.31 0.43
N PHE A 279 6.34 -11.20 1.69
CA PHE A 279 7.25 -11.06 2.83
C PHE A 279 8.22 -12.25 2.93
N ALA A 280 7.70 -13.48 2.88
CA ALA A 280 8.51 -14.69 2.96
C ALA A 280 9.47 -14.83 1.77
N ALA A 281 9.03 -14.49 0.56
CA ALA A 281 9.88 -14.51 -0.62
C ALA A 281 11.05 -13.52 -0.46
N ARG A 282 10.76 -12.28 -0.05
CA ARG A 282 11.77 -11.24 0.11
C ARG A 282 12.75 -11.54 1.23
N LEU A 283 12.27 -12.03 2.37
CA LEU A 283 13.14 -12.48 3.46
C LEU A 283 14.02 -13.66 3.03
N GLY A 284 13.48 -14.58 2.23
CA GLY A 284 14.25 -15.67 1.63
C GLY A 284 15.41 -15.14 0.77
N GLU A 285 15.12 -14.24 -0.16
CA GLU A 285 16.11 -13.60 -1.02
C GLU A 285 17.22 -12.91 -0.21
N LEU A 286 16.88 -12.13 0.81
CA LEU A 286 17.86 -11.42 1.65
C LEU A 286 18.75 -12.38 2.46
N LEU A 287 18.17 -13.47 2.94
CA LEU A 287 18.93 -14.48 3.68
C LEU A 287 19.83 -15.33 2.77
N ASP A 288 19.47 -15.47 1.50
CA ASP A 288 20.22 -16.26 0.50
C ASP A 288 21.24 -15.40 -0.30
N ALA A 289 21.08 -14.07 -0.34
CA ALA A 289 21.95 -13.16 -1.09
C ALA A 289 23.20 -12.71 -0.31
N ALA A 290 24.34 -12.57 -1.03
CA ALA A 290 25.51 -11.83 -0.54
C ALA A 290 25.22 -10.32 -0.55
N PRO A 291 25.79 -9.51 0.37
CA PRO A 291 25.42 -8.11 0.53
C PRO A 291 25.78 -7.31 -0.73
N ALA A 292 24.76 -6.78 -1.40
CA ALA A 292 24.93 -5.80 -2.47
C ALA A 292 25.00 -4.38 -1.88
N PRO A 293 25.82 -3.48 -2.46
CA PRO A 293 25.90 -2.11 -1.99
C PRO A 293 24.58 -1.35 -2.21
N PRO A 294 24.27 -0.37 -1.36
CA PRO A 294 23.05 0.41 -1.48
C PRO A 294 23.04 1.21 -2.79
N ALA A 295 21.91 1.15 -3.50
CA ALA A 295 21.68 1.95 -4.70
C ALA A 295 21.57 3.45 -4.31
N PRO A 296 22.08 4.36 -5.14
CA PRO A 296 21.99 5.80 -4.89
C PRO A 296 20.53 6.28 -4.94
N PRO A 297 20.18 7.39 -4.26
CA PRO A 297 18.86 7.97 -4.33
C PRO A 297 18.56 8.45 -5.75
N ALA A 298 17.45 7.96 -6.32
CA ALA A 298 16.93 8.46 -7.58
C ALA A 298 16.35 9.86 -7.37
N SER A 299 16.52 10.74 -8.37
CA SER A 299 15.83 12.03 -8.49
C SER A 299 14.32 11.89 -8.21
N PRO A 300 13.62 12.95 -7.74
CA PRO A 300 12.20 12.86 -7.41
C PRO A 300 11.42 12.35 -8.63
N ALA A 301 10.91 11.14 -8.51
CA ALA A 301 10.05 10.54 -9.51
C ALA A 301 8.64 11.08 -9.27
N TRP A 302 8.14 11.88 -10.21
CA TRP A 302 6.73 12.26 -10.26
C TRP A 302 5.83 11.05 -10.02
N ALA A 303 4.72 11.25 -9.31
CA ALA A 303 3.65 10.27 -9.11
C ALA A 303 2.43 10.69 -9.95
N PRO A 304 2.35 10.27 -11.23
CA PRO A 304 1.36 10.84 -12.12
C PRO A 304 -0.03 10.24 -11.95
N VAL A 305 -1.04 11.11 -12.01
CA VAL A 305 -2.41 10.74 -12.36
C VAL A 305 -2.58 10.92 -13.85
N VAL A 306 -2.84 9.83 -14.57
CA VAL A 306 -3.01 9.84 -16.02
C VAL A 306 -4.48 9.74 -16.37
N VAL A 307 -4.98 10.72 -17.11
CA VAL A 307 -6.30 10.75 -17.74
C VAL A 307 -6.13 10.49 -19.23
N GLU A 308 -6.58 9.33 -19.68
CA GLU A 308 -6.45 8.88 -21.04
C GLU A 308 -7.81 8.94 -21.76
N ILE A 309 -7.87 9.69 -22.86
CA ILE A 309 -9.08 9.86 -23.67
C ILE A 309 -8.85 9.25 -25.06
N GLU A 310 -9.84 8.52 -25.57
CA GLU A 310 -9.82 7.91 -26.89
C GLU A 310 -11.20 7.93 -27.56
N HIS A 311 -11.25 7.91 -28.89
CA HIS A 311 -12.48 7.65 -29.61
C HIS A 311 -13.01 6.25 -29.30
N SER A 312 -14.26 6.15 -28.85
CA SER A 312 -14.86 4.85 -28.49
C SER A 312 -15.19 3.95 -29.69
N GLY A 313 -15.21 4.51 -30.90
CA GLY A 313 -15.72 3.84 -32.12
C GLY A 313 -17.25 3.69 -32.18
N ALA A 314 -17.98 4.04 -31.11
CA ALA A 314 -19.42 3.85 -30.99
C ALA A 314 -20.27 5.03 -31.49
N GLY A 315 -19.61 6.07 -32.03
CA GLY A 315 -20.23 7.29 -32.54
C GLY A 315 -19.24 8.46 -32.52
N PRO A 316 -19.50 9.53 -33.29
CA PRO A 316 -18.57 10.66 -33.41
C PRO A 316 -18.44 11.49 -32.11
N ASP A 317 -19.41 11.39 -31.20
CA ASP A 317 -19.44 12.15 -29.94
C ASP A 317 -19.15 11.27 -28.71
N GLN A 318 -18.77 10.00 -28.90
CA GLN A 318 -18.54 9.05 -27.82
C GLN A 318 -17.04 8.76 -27.66
N VAL A 319 -16.52 9.00 -26.46
CA VAL A 319 -15.13 8.74 -26.11
C VAL A 319 -15.03 7.73 -24.96
N THR A 320 -13.93 6.99 -24.93
CA THR A 320 -13.51 6.21 -23.77
C THR A 320 -12.59 7.10 -22.94
N VAL A 321 -12.83 7.16 -21.64
CA VAL A 321 -12.00 7.87 -20.67
C VAL A 321 -11.53 6.87 -19.63
N GLU A 322 -10.24 6.85 -19.35
CA GLU A 322 -9.65 6.07 -18.26
C GLU A 322 -8.78 6.97 -17.38
N VAL A 323 -8.95 6.85 -16.07
CA VAL A 323 -8.14 7.57 -15.08
C VAL A 323 -7.36 6.54 -14.27
N SER A 324 -6.04 6.74 -14.16
CA SER A 324 -5.13 5.83 -13.47
C SER A 324 -4.13 6.60 -12.61
N ALA A 325 -3.87 6.10 -11.40
CA ALA A 325 -2.76 6.58 -10.57
C ALA A 325 -1.50 5.74 -10.85
N TYR A 326 -0.34 6.39 -10.92
CA TYR A 326 0.95 5.74 -11.08
C TYR A 326 1.84 6.01 -9.87
N ARG A 327 2.47 4.94 -9.36
CA ARG A 327 3.44 5.00 -8.26
C ARG A 327 4.53 3.98 -8.50
N ASP A 328 5.80 4.39 -8.43
CA ASP A 328 6.98 3.52 -8.63
C ASP A 328 6.91 2.71 -9.94
N GLY A 329 6.37 3.33 -10.99
CA GLY A 329 6.19 2.72 -12.31
C GLY A 329 5.07 1.67 -12.41
N GLN A 330 4.28 1.48 -11.35
CA GLN A 330 3.08 0.65 -11.34
C GLN A 330 1.84 1.50 -11.62
N ARG A 331 0.91 0.95 -12.41
CA ARG A 331 -0.35 1.59 -12.79
C ARG A 331 -1.51 0.99 -12.02
N ARG A 332 -2.36 1.83 -11.42
CA ARG A 332 -3.64 1.44 -10.82
C ARG A 332 -4.80 2.17 -11.49
N PRO A 333 -5.66 1.47 -12.26
CA PRO A 333 -6.88 2.05 -12.80
C PRO A 333 -7.81 2.47 -11.67
N VAL A 334 -8.31 3.70 -11.72
CA VAL A 334 -9.27 4.26 -10.77
C VAL A 334 -10.69 4.20 -11.35
N GLY A 335 -10.81 4.46 -12.64
CA GLY A 335 -12.07 4.31 -13.36
C GLY A 335 -11.85 4.30 -14.87
N ALA A 336 -12.70 3.56 -15.57
CA ALA A 336 -12.82 3.61 -17.02
C ALA A 336 -14.30 3.70 -17.42
N GLY A 337 -14.61 4.46 -18.45
CA GLY A 337 -15.98 4.64 -18.92
C GLY A 337 -16.07 5.11 -20.36
N ARG A 338 -17.18 4.75 -21.03
CA ARG A 338 -17.56 5.30 -22.33
C ARG A 338 -18.59 6.40 -22.11
N LEU A 339 -18.30 7.60 -22.58
CA LEU A 339 -19.06 8.81 -22.26
C LEU A 339 -19.28 9.67 -23.51
N PRO A 340 -20.39 10.41 -23.60
CA PRO A 340 -20.49 11.53 -24.52
C PRO A 340 -19.46 12.60 -24.15
N ARG A 341 -18.97 13.38 -25.14
CA ARG A 341 -18.00 14.46 -24.90
C ARG A 341 -18.43 15.42 -23.78
N THR A 342 -19.72 15.72 -23.69
CA THR A 342 -20.30 16.60 -22.67
C THR A 342 -20.20 16.06 -21.25
N GLY A 343 -20.11 14.74 -21.06
CA GLY A 343 -20.00 14.10 -19.75
C GLY A 343 -18.57 13.91 -19.25
N VAL A 344 -17.57 14.12 -20.11
CA VAL A 344 -16.16 13.84 -19.80
C VAL A 344 -15.63 14.70 -18.66
N ARG A 345 -15.91 16.01 -18.68
CA ARG A 345 -15.41 16.93 -17.65
C ARG A 345 -15.83 16.48 -16.25
N ALA A 346 -17.13 16.30 -16.03
CA ALA A 346 -17.66 15.88 -14.72
C ALA A 346 -17.11 14.53 -14.27
N TYR A 347 -16.99 13.56 -15.20
CA TYR A 347 -16.40 12.27 -14.89
C TYR A 347 -14.94 12.39 -14.47
N VAL A 348 -14.12 13.11 -15.23
CA VAL A 348 -12.68 13.27 -14.96
C VAL A 348 -12.46 13.98 -13.62
N GLN A 349 -13.21 15.04 -13.33
CA GLN A 349 -13.12 15.78 -12.06
C GLN A 349 -13.26 14.83 -10.86
N SER A 350 -14.36 14.07 -10.80
CA SER A 350 -14.58 13.11 -9.70
C SER A 350 -13.48 12.03 -9.59
N ARG A 351 -12.87 11.62 -10.70
CA ARG A 351 -11.88 10.53 -10.72
C ARG A 351 -10.46 11.00 -10.44
N ILE A 352 -10.13 12.26 -10.70
CA ILE A 352 -8.83 12.83 -10.33
C ILE A 352 -8.69 12.86 -8.81
N ASP A 353 -9.70 13.32 -8.09
CA ASP A 353 -9.68 13.35 -6.61
C ASP A 353 -9.49 11.94 -6.02
N GLU A 354 -10.22 10.94 -6.54
CA GLU A 354 -10.06 9.54 -6.15
C GLU A 354 -8.68 8.97 -6.49
N ALA A 355 -8.04 9.44 -7.57
CA ALA A 355 -6.72 9.00 -7.99
C ALA A 355 -5.61 9.64 -7.13
N VAL A 356 -5.73 10.93 -6.82
CA VAL A 356 -4.81 11.65 -5.94
C VAL A 356 -4.85 11.05 -4.53
N ALA A 357 -6.04 10.69 -4.02
CA ALA A 357 -6.19 10.01 -2.73
C ALA A 357 -5.49 8.63 -2.64
N GLN A 358 -5.07 8.04 -3.77
CA GLN A 358 -4.30 6.79 -3.81
C GLN A 358 -2.79 7.00 -3.83
N LEU A 359 -2.33 8.25 -3.98
CA LEU A 359 -0.91 8.61 -3.93
C LEU A 359 -0.44 8.74 -2.46
N ALA A 360 0.87 8.69 -2.25
CA ALA A 360 1.42 8.94 -0.91
C ALA A 360 1.24 10.42 -0.54
N PRO A 361 1.00 10.77 0.74
CA PRO A 361 0.79 12.17 1.15
C PRO A 361 1.96 13.12 0.85
N ASP A 362 3.16 12.59 0.66
CA ASP A 362 4.39 13.31 0.32
C ASP A 362 4.81 13.15 -1.15
N ALA A 363 3.95 12.54 -1.99
CA ALA A 363 4.25 12.33 -3.40
C ALA A 363 4.25 13.64 -4.19
N ASP A 364 5.17 13.76 -5.15
CA ASP A 364 5.15 14.82 -6.15
C ASP A 364 4.07 14.54 -7.20
N GLU A 365 2.90 15.14 -7.05
CA GLU A 365 1.72 14.88 -7.89
C GLU A 365 1.86 15.52 -9.29
N LEU A 366 1.47 14.78 -10.34
CA LEU A 366 1.45 15.27 -11.72
C LEU A 366 0.18 14.82 -12.44
N VAL A 367 -0.68 15.74 -12.86
CA VAL A 367 -1.87 15.40 -13.67
C VAL A 367 -1.51 15.43 -15.15
N THR A 368 -1.69 14.30 -15.84
CA THR A 368 -1.33 14.12 -17.24
C THR A 368 -2.54 13.71 -18.07
N PHE A 369 -2.89 14.54 -19.05
CA PHE A 369 -3.94 14.24 -20.01
C PHE A 369 -3.35 13.65 -21.30
N VAL A 370 -3.58 12.37 -21.56
CA VAL A 370 -3.25 11.69 -22.81
C VAL A 370 -4.44 11.85 -23.76
N LEU A 371 -4.30 12.74 -24.74
CA LEU A 371 -5.41 13.23 -25.55
C LEU A 371 -5.27 12.84 -27.03
N PRO A 372 -6.38 12.58 -27.73
CA PRO A 372 -6.38 12.58 -29.19
C PRO A 372 -6.16 14.01 -29.71
N ARG A 373 -5.69 14.14 -30.96
CA ARG A 373 -5.17 15.41 -31.50
C ARG A 373 -6.17 16.56 -31.46
N GLU A 374 -7.43 16.27 -31.74
CA GLU A 374 -8.51 17.25 -31.73
C GLU A 374 -8.91 17.73 -30.33
N TRP A 375 -8.40 17.08 -29.28
CA TRP A 375 -8.55 17.51 -27.88
C TRP A 375 -7.31 18.21 -27.33
N LEU A 376 -6.17 18.23 -28.04
CA LEU A 376 -4.94 18.83 -27.50
C LEU A 376 -5.12 20.30 -27.11
N ASN A 377 -5.98 21.04 -27.82
CA ASN A 377 -6.29 22.44 -27.50
C ASN A 377 -7.49 22.60 -26.55
N GLU A 378 -8.02 21.52 -25.95
CA GLU A 378 -9.12 21.58 -24.97
C GLU A 378 -8.67 22.27 -23.68
N ALA A 379 -9.57 22.99 -23.00
CA ALA A 379 -9.24 23.84 -21.85
C ALA A 379 -9.06 23.05 -20.54
N VAL A 380 -8.38 21.90 -20.58
CA VAL A 380 -8.31 20.96 -19.45
C VAL A 380 -7.72 21.60 -18.17
N ALA A 381 -6.81 22.56 -18.32
CA ALA A 381 -6.24 23.32 -17.21
C ALA A 381 -7.24 24.27 -16.53
N HIS A 382 -8.33 24.65 -17.22
CA HIS A 382 -9.39 25.53 -16.72
C HIS A 382 -10.60 24.76 -16.17
N TRP A 383 -10.61 23.43 -16.26
CA TRP A 383 -11.64 22.64 -15.59
C TRP A 383 -11.48 22.79 -14.08
N GLU A 384 -12.57 22.92 -13.34
CA GLU A 384 -12.53 23.02 -11.86
C GLU A 384 -12.08 21.69 -11.25
N CYS A 385 -11.53 21.68 -10.04
CA CYS A 385 -11.15 20.44 -9.36
C CYS A 385 -12.38 19.58 -9.05
N GLY A 386 -13.46 20.20 -8.59
CA GLY A 386 -14.71 19.50 -8.29
C GLY A 386 -15.93 20.42 -8.25
N ALA A 387 -17.10 19.87 -7.95
CA ALA A 387 -18.32 20.66 -7.82
C ALA A 387 -18.28 21.64 -6.65
N GLU A 388 -17.54 21.29 -5.59
CA GLU A 388 -17.38 22.10 -4.37
C GLU A 388 -16.06 22.90 -4.34
N ASP A 389 -15.17 22.69 -5.31
CA ASP A 389 -13.89 23.40 -5.45
C ASP A 389 -13.75 23.97 -6.86
N SER A 390 -14.00 25.28 -6.98
CA SER A 390 -13.92 26.02 -8.24
C SER A 390 -12.49 26.30 -8.70
N THR A 391 -11.47 25.87 -7.96
CA THR A 391 -10.06 26.06 -8.35
C THR A 391 -9.80 25.35 -9.68
N PRO A 392 -9.25 26.02 -10.71
CA PRO A 392 -8.86 25.36 -11.95
C PRO A 392 -7.81 24.26 -11.71
N LEU A 393 -7.94 23.12 -12.36
CA LEU A 393 -7.01 21.98 -12.25
C LEU A 393 -5.56 22.39 -12.51
N GLY A 394 -5.32 23.30 -13.46
CA GLY A 394 -3.98 23.81 -13.76
C GLY A 394 -3.42 24.79 -12.72
N CYS A 395 -4.23 25.23 -11.76
CA CYS A 395 -3.84 26.02 -10.59
C CYS A 395 -3.73 25.16 -9.33
N ALA A 396 -4.37 23.99 -9.29
CA ALA A 396 -4.25 23.04 -8.18
C ALA A 396 -3.08 22.07 -8.35
N TYR A 397 -2.84 21.59 -9.58
CA TYR A 397 -1.85 20.55 -9.87
C TYR A 397 -0.90 20.96 -11.00
N PRO A 398 0.37 20.49 -10.98
CA PRO A 398 1.19 20.45 -12.18
C PRO A 398 0.45 19.65 -13.24
N LEU A 399 0.02 20.31 -14.32
CA LEU A 399 -0.85 19.72 -15.35
C LEU A 399 -0.23 19.83 -16.73
N VAL A 400 -0.11 18.68 -17.39
CA VAL A 400 0.44 18.53 -18.74
C VAL A 400 -0.51 17.76 -19.65
N VAL A 401 -0.38 17.99 -20.96
CA VAL A 401 -1.02 17.15 -21.99
C VAL A 401 0.01 16.33 -22.74
N THR A 402 -0.42 15.26 -23.40
CA THR A 402 0.37 14.53 -24.39
C THR A 402 -0.52 14.01 -25.50
N ASP A 403 0.05 13.82 -26.70
CA ASP A 403 -0.66 13.23 -27.83
C ASP A 403 -0.71 11.71 -27.66
N ARG A 404 -1.90 11.12 -27.77
CA ARG A 404 -2.12 9.68 -27.65
C ARG A 404 -1.22 8.86 -28.58
N ALA A 405 -1.10 9.26 -29.84
CA ALA A 405 -0.30 8.52 -30.81
C ALA A 405 1.20 8.57 -30.46
N ARG A 406 1.69 9.67 -29.88
CA ARG A 406 3.03 9.75 -29.31
C ARG A 406 3.18 8.86 -28.08
N HIS A 407 2.22 8.95 -27.16
CA HIS A 407 2.23 8.24 -25.88
C HIS A 407 2.31 6.72 -26.05
N HIS A 408 1.75 6.18 -27.14
CA HIS A 408 1.78 4.74 -27.47
C HIS A 408 2.82 4.35 -28.53
N SER A 409 3.62 5.30 -29.04
CA SER A 409 4.63 5.02 -30.06
C SER A 409 5.95 4.57 -29.42
N GLY A 410 6.18 3.26 -29.33
CA GLY A 410 7.41 2.70 -28.76
C GLY A 410 8.70 3.24 -29.42
N ARG A 411 8.68 3.47 -30.74
CA ARG A 411 9.81 4.10 -31.46
C ARG A 411 10.07 5.53 -30.97
N LEU A 412 9.02 6.35 -30.87
CA LEU A 412 9.18 7.74 -30.46
C LEU A 412 9.56 7.84 -28.98
N ARG A 413 8.95 7.04 -28.12
CA ARG A 413 9.28 6.95 -26.68
C ARG A 413 10.75 6.57 -26.46
N HIS A 414 11.29 5.63 -27.23
CA HIS A 414 12.71 5.29 -27.16
C HIS A 414 13.61 6.47 -27.54
N GLN A 415 13.23 7.23 -28.58
CA GLN A 415 13.96 8.44 -28.98
C GLN A 415 13.86 9.55 -27.92
N LEU A 416 12.68 9.72 -27.32
CA LEU A 416 12.45 10.68 -26.23
C LEU A 416 13.26 10.33 -24.98
N ARG A 417 13.35 9.05 -24.58
CA ARG A 417 14.23 8.63 -23.46
C ARG A 417 15.67 9.04 -23.69
N LYS A 418 16.21 8.78 -24.89
CA LYS A 418 17.57 9.21 -25.26
C LYS A 418 17.73 10.72 -25.19
N LYS A 419 16.69 11.47 -25.54
CA LYS A 419 16.71 12.93 -25.52
C LYS A 419 16.67 13.49 -24.10
N TRP A 420 15.79 12.96 -23.25
CA TRP A 420 15.75 13.30 -21.83
C TRP A 420 17.08 13.06 -21.14
N GLN A 421 17.74 11.92 -21.39
CA GLN A 421 19.09 11.65 -20.86
C GLN A 421 20.12 12.71 -21.25
N LYS A 422 20.06 13.21 -22.50
CA LYS A 422 20.93 14.31 -22.94
C LYS A 422 20.60 15.63 -22.24
N LEU A 423 19.31 15.94 -22.10
CA LEU A 423 18.84 17.16 -21.45
C LEU A 423 19.27 17.20 -19.98
N ASP A 424 19.13 16.09 -19.25
CA ASP A 424 19.58 16.01 -17.85
C ASP A 424 21.09 16.22 -17.73
N SER A 425 21.86 15.71 -18.69
CA SER A 425 23.32 15.83 -18.71
C SER A 425 23.81 17.25 -19.05
N ALA A 426 22.97 18.07 -19.70
CA ALA A 426 23.34 19.43 -20.12
C ALA A 426 23.24 20.45 -18.96
N GLY A 427 22.46 20.17 -17.91
CA GLY A 427 22.46 20.91 -16.64
C GLY A 427 22.02 22.39 -16.70
N GLN A 428 21.58 22.90 -17.86
CA GLN A 428 21.13 24.28 -18.07
C GLN A 428 19.76 24.32 -18.77
N GLY A 429 19.07 25.46 -18.70
CA GLY A 429 17.80 25.66 -19.38
C GLY A 429 17.95 25.58 -20.91
N VAL A 430 16.86 25.23 -21.58
CA VAL A 430 16.86 24.87 -23.01
C VAL A 430 16.24 26.00 -23.82
N GLU A 431 16.93 26.42 -24.88
CA GLU A 431 16.42 27.41 -25.81
C GLU A 431 15.11 26.94 -26.46
N VAL A 432 14.11 27.82 -26.46
CA VAL A 432 12.82 27.56 -27.09
C VAL A 432 12.95 27.71 -28.60
N HIS A 433 12.71 26.64 -29.36
CA HIS A 433 12.58 26.75 -30.81
C HIS A 433 11.26 27.43 -31.17
N ARG A 434 11.33 28.62 -31.75
CA ARG A 434 10.17 29.48 -32.02
C ARG A 434 9.52 29.18 -33.36
N VAL A 435 8.20 28.97 -33.36
CA VAL A 435 7.35 28.86 -34.54
C VAL A 435 6.40 30.05 -34.59
N GLU A 436 6.81 31.07 -35.34
CA GLU A 436 6.13 32.37 -35.45
C GLU A 436 4.82 32.30 -36.26
N CYS A 437 3.93 33.26 -36.02
CA CYS A 437 2.72 33.45 -36.83
C CYS A 437 3.07 33.77 -38.29
N GLY A 438 2.33 33.21 -39.24
CA GLY A 438 2.52 33.51 -40.66
C GLY A 438 3.90 33.11 -41.23
N THR A 439 4.63 32.21 -40.56
CA THR A 439 5.95 31.77 -41.02
C THR A 439 5.91 31.25 -42.46
N ALA A 440 6.81 31.77 -43.30
CA ALA A 440 7.01 31.28 -44.67
C ALA A 440 7.72 29.92 -44.71
N GLU A 441 8.18 29.42 -43.56
CA GLU A 441 8.80 28.11 -43.47
C GLU A 441 7.79 27.00 -43.79
N ARG A 442 8.18 26.08 -44.68
CA ARG A 442 7.37 24.89 -44.98
C ARG A 442 7.56 23.80 -43.93
N PRO A 443 6.53 22.99 -43.59
CA PRO A 443 6.63 21.92 -42.59
C PRO A 443 7.82 20.94 -42.75
N PRO A 444 8.23 20.51 -43.97
CA PRO A 444 9.43 19.67 -44.12
C PRO A 444 10.73 20.37 -43.68
N SER A 445 10.83 21.68 -43.86
CA SER A 445 11.98 22.48 -43.39
C SER A 445 12.00 22.53 -41.87
N LEU A 446 10.84 22.75 -41.24
CA LEU A 446 10.71 22.75 -39.77
C LEU A 446 11.14 21.40 -39.19
N ARG A 447 10.68 20.30 -39.81
CA ARG A 447 11.04 18.93 -39.40
C ARG A 447 12.55 18.75 -39.38
N LYS A 448 13.22 19.18 -40.44
CA LYS A 448 14.68 19.11 -40.53
C LYS A 448 15.34 19.94 -39.43
N ARG A 449 14.90 21.17 -39.19
CA ARG A 449 15.48 22.04 -38.15
C ARG A 449 15.31 21.49 -36.74
N LEU A 450 14.12 20.98 -36.39
CA LEU A 450 13.88 20.37 -35.08
C LEU A 450 14.72 19.11 -34.86
N TRP A 451 15.01 18.36 -35.93
CA TRP A 451 15.84 17.16 -35.87
C TRP A 451 17.33 17.50 -35.76
N ASP A 452 17.83 18.35 -36.66
CA ASP A 452 19.25 18.71 -36.76
C ASP A 452 19.70 19.61 -35.60
N GLY A 453 18.81 20.49 -35.12
CA GLY A 453 19.06 21.38 -34.00
C GLY A 453 18.87 20.73 -32.62
N ASP A 454 18.59 19.41 -32.57
CA ASP A 454 18.28 18.63 -31.36
C ASP A 454 17.35 19.35 -30.36
N ALA A 455 16.35 20.08 -30.87
CA ALA A 455 15.54 21.00 -30.08
C ALA A 455 14.84 20.29 -28.91
N GLY A 456 15.09 20.71 -27.67
CA GLY A 456 14.42 20.18 -26.49
C GLY A 456 13.03 20.79 -26.25
N LEU A 457 12.84 22.06 -26.61
CA LEU A 457 11.59 22.80 -26.46
C LEU A 457 11.18 23.42 -27.80
N ALA A 458 9.88 23.42 -28.10
CA ALA A 458 9.33 24.21 -29.21
C ALA A 458 8.10 25.02 -28.76
N GLY A 459 8.12 26.32 -29.05
CA GLY A 459 7.03 27.25 -28.77
C GLY A 459 6.27 27.62 -30.04
N TYR A 460 4.94 27.59 -30.00
CA TYR A 460 4.08 27.96 -31.13
C TYR A 460 3.30 29.23 -30.80
N ALA A 461 3.42 30.24 -31.68
CA ALA A 461 2.68 31.49 -31.59
C ALA A 461 1.17 31.35 -31.91
N SER A 462 0.73 30.17 -32.38
CA SER A 462 -0.65 29.90 -32.78
C SER A 462 -1.09 28.51 -32.31
N PRO A 463 -2.38 28.33 -32.00
CA PRO A 463 -2.88 27.05 -31.53
C PRO A 463 -2.81 25.95 -32.61
N PRO A 464 -2.89 24.67 -32.21
CA PRO A 464 -2.80 23.52 -33.12
C PRO A 464 -3.77 23.58 -34.31
N THR A 465 -4.95 24.17 -34.12
CA THR A 465 -5.99 24.30 -35.15
C THR A 465 -5.63 25.32 -36.23
N ALA A 466 -4.92 26.40 -35.86
CA ALA A 466 -4.52 27.46 -36.77
C ALA A 466 -3.24 27.13 -37.57
N ALA A 467 -2.33 26.36 -36.98
CA ALA A 467 -1.03 26.00 -37.57
C ALA A 467 -0.84 24.48 -37.71
N ARG A 468 -1.89 23.75 -38.13
CA ARG A 468 -1.95 22.29 -38.11
C ARG A 468 -0.72 21.60 -38.70
N GLY A 469 -0.29 22.04 -39.89
CA GLY A 469 0.85 21.43 -40.59
C GLY A 469 2.18 21.57 -39.83
N HIS A 470 2.42 22.71 -39.18
CA HIS A 470 3.62 22.95 -38.39
C HIS A 470 3.54 22.26 -37.02
N PHE A 471 2.36 22.25 -36.39
CA PHE A 471 2.18 21.58 -35.10
C PHE A 471 2.32 20.05 -35.22
N GLU A 472 1.79 19.44 -36.30
CA GLU A 472 1.96 18.02 -36.58
C GLU A 472 3.45 17.61 -36.75
N VAL A 473 4.32 18.54 -37.18
CA VAL A 473 5.76 18.29 -37.21
C VAL A 473 6.31 18.14 -35.79
N GLY A 474 5.96 19.06 -34.87
CA GLY A 474 6.32 18.94 -33.46
C GLY A 474 5.87 17.62 -32.84
N LEU A 475 4.66 17.17 -33.17
CA LEU A 475 4.11 15.91 -32.69
C LEU A 475 4.79 14.66 -33.27
N THR A 476 5.44 14.74 -34.44
CA THR A 476 6.06 13.56 -35.09
C THR A 476 7.58 13.50 -34.96
N VAL A 477 8.22 14.58 -34.50
CA VAL A 477 9.65 14.65 -34.17
C VAL A 477 9.82 14.41 -32.66
N PRO A 478 10.91 13.78 -32.18
CA PRO A 478 11.22 13.64 -30.76
C PRO A 478 11.64 15.00 -30.18
N VAL A 479 10.70 15.94 -30.07
CA VAL A 479 10.81 17.13 -29.22
C VAL A 479 10.01 16.82 -27.95
N PRO A 480 10.64 16.81 -26.76
CA PRO A 480 9.97 16.38 -25.53
C PRO A 480 8.96 17.38 -24.99
N VAL A 481 9.11 18.67 -25.31
CA VAL A 481 8.27 19.74 -24.79
C VAL A 481 7.74 20.62 -25.91
N LEU A 482 6.41 20.79 -25.98
CA LEU A 482 5.76 21.76 -26.87
C LEU A 482 4.89 22.70 -26.04
N LEU A 483 4.97 24.00 -26.33
CA LEU A 483 4.26 25.06 -25.60
C LEU A 483 3.50 25.95 -26.59
N TRP A 484 2.27 26.33 -26.26
CA TRP A 484 1.47 27.24 -27.07
C TRP A 484 0.41 27.97 -26.24
N SER A 485 -0.07 29.10 -26.75
CA SER A 485 -1.29 29.75 -26.27
C SER A 485 -2.51 29.18 -26.97
N ARG A 486 -3.55 28.80 -26.22
CA ARG A 486 -4.79 28.24 -26.80
C ARG A 486 -5.59 29.25 -27.62
N THR A 487 -5.56 30.52 -27.23
CA THR A 487 -6.29 31.63 -27.88
C THR A 487 -5.50 32.20 -29.05
N GLY A 488 -4.16 32.22 -28.96
CA GLY A 488 -3.27 32.60 -30.06
C GLY A 488 -3.50 34.01 -30.62
N CYS A 489 -2.93 34.27 -31.81
CA CYS A 489 -3.20 35.50 -32.55
C CYS A 489 -4.54 35.38 -33.32
N PRO A 490 -5.50 36.30 -33.15
CA PRO A 490 -6.79 36.25 -33.86
C PRO A 490 -6.71 36.59 -35.36
N HIS A 491 -5.52 36.86 -35.92
CA HIS A 491 -5.40 37.35 -37.30
C HIS A 491 -5.29 36.24 -38.35
N THR A 492 -6.36 36.08 -39.13
CA THR A 492 -6.35 35.52 -40.51
C THR A 492 -5.68 36.46 -41.54
N ALA A 493 -5.17 37.61 -41.09
CA ALA A 493 -4.71 38.72 -41.94
C ALA A 493 -3.26 38.62 -42.46
N HIS A 494 -2.52 37.55 -42.18
CA HIS A 494 -1.17 37.38 -42.75
C HIS A 494 -1.16 36.72 -44.15
N THR A 495 -2.34 36.35 -44.66
CA THR A 495 -2.50 35.64 -45.95
C THR A 495 -3.17 36.46 -47.06
N ASP A 496 -3.52 37.73 -46.82
CA ASP A 496 -4.13 38.57 -47.86
C ASP A 496 -3.07 39.44 -48.57
N PRO A 497 -2.75 39.21 -49.88
CA PRO A 497 -1.69 39.93 -50.58
C PRO A 497 -1.99 41.42 -50.86
N GLY A 498 -3.07 41.97 -50.29
CA GLY A 498 -3.59 43.30 -50.61
C GLY A 498 -3.76 44.27 -49.44
N HIS A 499 -3.40 43.91 -48.20
CA HIS A 499 -3.53 44.83 -47.06
C HIS A 499 -2.24 45.63 -46.79
N PRO A 500 -2.34 46.95 -46.48
CA PRO A 500 -1.18 47.83 -46.40
C PRO A 500 -0.47 47.70 -45.05
N GLY A 501 0.78 47.24 -45.09
CA GLY A 501 1.82 47.52 -44.10
C GLY A 501 1.75 46.81 -42.74
N PRO A 502 2.89 46.67 -42.05
CA PRO A 502 2.93 46.14 -40.69
C PRO A 502 2.22 47.13 -39.77
N THR A 503 1.16 46.71 -39.10
CA THR A 503 0.70 47.44 -37.92
C THR A 503 1.84 47.43 -36.91
N GLU A 504 2.26 48.60 -36.41
CA GLU A 504 3.36 48.76 -35.44
C GLU A 504 3.12 48.05 -34.09
N GLN A 505 1.96 47.41 -33.91
CA GLN A 505 1.67 46.58 -32.74
C GLN A 505 2.25 45.17 -32.91
N PRO A 506 3.06 44.68 -31.94
CA PRO A 506 3.60 43.33 -31.98
C PRO A 506 2.46 42.31 -31.99
N CYS A 507 2.60 41.29 -32.86
CA CYS A 507 1.65 40.18 -32.94
C CYS A 507 1.50 39.53 -31.55
N PRO A 508 0.27 39.32 -31.04
CA PRO A 508 0.05 38.68 -29.74
C PRO A 508 0.77 37.34 -29.58
N GLY A 509 0.85 36.56 -30.66
CA GLY A 509 1.59 35.29 -30.68
C GLY A 509 3.10 35.47 -30.54
N GLY A 510 3.68 36.51 -31.13
CA GLY A 510 5.09 36.85 -30.97
C GLY A 510 5.40 37.35 -29.54
N ALA A 511 4.55 38.22 -29.00
CA ALA A 511 4.65 38.71 -27.63
C ALA A 511 4.56 37.55 -26.61
N PHE A 512 3.69 36.57 -26.85
CA PHE A 512 3.62 35.33 -26.10
C PHE A 512 4.95 34.56 -26.14
N LEU A 513 5.53 34.37 -27.33
CA LEU A 513 6.81 33.65 -27.46
C LEU A 513 7.97 34.38 -26.77
N ASP A 514 7.96 35.71 -26.75
CA ASP A 514 8.96 36.52 -26.04
C ASP A 514 8.88 36.30 -24.53
N GLN A 515 7.68 36.38 -23.95
CA GLN A 515 7.46 36.10 -22.53
C GLN A 515 7.78 34.64 -22.17
N LEU A 516 7.41 33.70 -23.04
CA LEU A 516 7.71 32.28 -22.87
C LEU A 516 9.21 32.04 -22.83
N ALA A 517 9.96 32.57 -23.81
CA ALA A 517 11.41 32.38 -23.90
C ALA A 517 12.13 32.91 -22.66
N VAL A 518 11.73 34.08 -22.15
CA VAL A 518 12.29 34.64 -20.92
C VAL A 518 11.95 33.77 -19.71
N SER A 519 10.71 33.32 -19.58
CA SER A 519 10.25 32.57 -18.40
C SER A 519 10.92 31.20 -18.25
N VAL A 520 11.21 30.52 -19.37
CA VAL A 520 11.77 29.15 -19.33
C VAL A 520 13.28 29.06 -19.51
N ALA A 521 13.97 30.18 -19.77
CA ALA A 521 15.39 30.21 -20.12
C ALA A 521 16.31 29.50 -19.10
N GLU A 522 15.97 29.57 -17.81
CA GLU A 522 16.76 29.01 -16.71
C GLU A 522 16.05 27.84 -16.00
N VAL A 523 14.97 27.33 -16.58
CA VAL A 523 14.16 26.26 -15.98
C VAL A 523 14.56 24.91 -16.57
N PRO A 524 15.00 23.94 -15.76
CA PRO A 524 15.24 22.59 -16.24
C PRO A 524 13.97 22.00 -16.88
N PRO A 525 14.05 21.32 -18.04
CA PRO A 525 12.86 20.80 -18.73
C PRO A 525 12.01 19.84 -17.88
N ALA A 526 12.62 19.12 -16.93
CA ALA A 526 11.93 18.22 -16.00
C ALA A 526 11.08 18.96 -14.94
N GLU A 527 11.40 20.23 -14.67
CA GLU A 527 10.74 21.10 -13.69
C GLU A 527 9.66 21.99 -14.31
N LEU A 528 9.53 21.98 -15.65
CA LEU A 528 8.54 22.78 -16.36
C LEU A 528 7.10 22.55 -15.86
N PRO A 529 6.62 21.34 -15.51
CA PRO A 529 5.28 21.17 -14.96
C PRO A 529 5.04 22.03 -13.69
N ARG A 530 6.00 22.08 -12.77
CA ARG A 530 5.92 22.94 -11.56
C ARG A 530 5.96 24.42 -11.94
N HIS A 531 6.87 24.79 -12.84
CA HIS A 531 7.02 26.18 -13.25
C HIS A 531 5.75 26.71 -13.94
N ILE A 532 5.14 25.93 -14.83
CA ILE A 532 3.90 26.30 -15.51
C ILE A 532 2.73 26.41 -14.52
N LEU A 533 2.65 25.55 -13.50
CA LEU A 533 1.70 25.72 -12.40
C LEU A 533 1.88 27.08 -11.72
N SER A 534 3.12 27.48 -11.40
CA SER A 534 3.39 28.81 -10.82
C SER A 534 2.96 29.96 -11.73
N LEU A 535 3.18 29.85 -13.05
CA LEU A 535 2.72 30.87 -14.02
C LEU A 535 1.20 30.95 -14.11
N ARG A 536 0.49 29.82 -13.99
CA ARG A 536 -0.98 29.79 -13.98
C ARG A 536 -1.55 30.40 -12.71
N LEU A 537 -0.95 30.10 -11.55
CA LEU A 537 -1.28 30.74 -10.28
C LEU A 537 -1.07 32.26 -10.33
N ALA A 538 0.04 32.71 -10.92
CA ALA A 538 0.29 34.15 -11.10
C ALA A 538 -0.72 34.82 -12.05
N ALA A 539 -1.11 34.12 -13.12
CA ALA A 539 -2.14 34.61 -14.05
C ALA A 539 -3.51 34.72 -13.38
N ASP A 540 -3.89 33.73 -12.56
CA ASP A 540 -5.15 33.69 -11.84
C ASP A 540 -5.24 34.78 -10.77
N ALA A 541 -4.12 35.10 -10.13
CA ALA A 541 -4.01 36.14 -9.10
C ALA A 541 -3.78 37.57 -9.63
N ALA A 542 -3.67 37.77 -10.95
CA ALA A 542 -3.44 39.07 -11.55
C ALA A 542 -4.68 39.98 -11.45
N ASP A 543 -4.49 41.31 -11.50
CA ASP A 543 -5.62 42.27 -11.50
C ASP A 543 -6.54 42.09 -12.71
N GLU A 544 -5.97 41.68 -13.85
CA GLU A 544 -6.68 41.39 -15.11
C GLU A 544 -6.31 39.99 -15.63
N PRO A 545 -6.85 38.89 -15.03
CA PRO A 545 -6.48 37.51 -15.37
C PRO A 545 -6.67 37.16 -16.85
N ASP A 546 -7.71 37.73 -17.47
CA ASP A 546 -8.06 37.48 -18.88
C ASP A 546 -7.05 38.09 -19.87
N LEU A 547 -6.24 39.06 -19.45
CA LEU A 547 -5.18 39.67 -20.27
C LEU A 547 -3.79 39.10 -19.97
N HIS A 548 -3.65 38.25 -18.95
CA HIS A 548 -2.36 37.69 -18.57
C HIS A 548 -1.86 36.68 -19.61
N TRP A 549 -0.64 36.83 -20.12
CA TRP A 549 -0.10 36.04 -21.23
C TRP A 549 -0.07 34.52 -20.96
N ALA A 550 0.07 34.11 -19.70
CA ALA A 550 0.11 32.71 -19.28
C ALA A 550 -1.26 32.08 -19.02
N ARG A 551 -2.37 32.86 -19.09
CA ARG A 551 -3.73 32.39 -18.77
C ARG A 551 -4.14 31.16 -19.58
N ASP A 552 -3.85 31.19 -20.88
CA ASP A 552 -4.16 30.13 -21.85
C ASP A 552 -2.93 29.30 -22.25
N LEU A 553 -1.89 29.27 -21.39
CA LEU A 553 -0.67 28.52 -21.67
C LEU A 553 -0.91 27.01 -21.54
N GLN A 554 -0.72 26.29 -22.65
CA GLN A 554 -0.78 24.84 -22.73
C GLN A 554 0.62 24.24 -22.84
N LEU A 555 0.87 23.19 -22.05
CA LEU A 555 2.13 22.46 -21.99
C LEU A 555 1.90 21.02 -22.43
N LEU A 556 2.49 20.64 -23.57
CA LEU A 556 2.72 19.24 -23.89
C LEU A 556 4.09 18.82 -23.34
N TRP A 557 4.10 17.82 -22.48
CA TRP A 557 5.30 17.32 -21.81
C TRP A 557 5.32 15.80 -21.87
N ASP A 558 6.34 15.25 -22.55
CA ASP A 558 6.38 13.84 -22.92
C ASP A 558 7.68 13.20 -22.40
N ASP A 559 7.68 12.82 -21.12
CA ASP A 559 8.76 12.07 -20.48
C ASP A 559 8.38 10.60 -20.25
N PRO A 560 8.87 9.66 -21.10
CA PRO A 560 8.55 8.25 -20.96
C PRO A 560 9.06 7.60 -19.67
N ARG A 561 9.90 8.28 -18.88
CA ARG A 561 10.37 7.80 -17.57
C ARG A 561 9.30 7.93 -16.49
N CYS A 562 8.44 8.95 -16.59
CA CYS A 562 7.32 9.16 -15.67
C CYS A 562 6.10 8.30 -16.03
N PHE A 563 6.02 7.82 -17.27
CA PHE A 563 4.87 7.05 -17.76
C PHE A 563 5.31 5.71 -18.37
N PRO A 564 5.77 4.73 -17.59
CA PRO A 564 6.17 3.43 -18.15
C PRO A 564 4.99 2.74 -18.86
N GLU A 565 5.29 2.01 -19.94
CA GLU A 565 4.26 1.26 -20.66
C GLU A 565 3.65 0.22 -19.73
N ALA A 566 2.31 0.22 -19.63
CA ALA A 566 1.63 -0.92 -19.06
C ALA A 566 1.98 -2.14 -19.94
N THR A 567 2.52 -3.19 -19.33
CA THR A 567 2.50 -4.52 -19.94
C THR A 567 1.08 -4.77 -20.37
N ALA A 568 0.85 -4.95 -21.67
CA ALA A 568 -0.47 -5.16 -22.25
C ALA A 568 -1.24 -6.16 -21.38
N SER A 569 -2.27 -5.68 -20.69
CA SER A 569 -3.20 -6.54 -19.99
C SER A 569 -3.76 -7.49 -21.05
N LEU A 570 -3.37 -8.75 -20.99
CA LEU A 570 -3.75 -9.81 -21.93
C LEU A 570 -5.25 -10.13 -21.90
N HIS A 571 -6.09 -9.28 -21.31
CA HIS A 571 -7.52 -9.51 -21.16
C HIS A 571 -8.27 -8.28 -21.69
N SER A 572 -8.48 -8.24 -23.01
CA SER A 572 -9.68 -7.60 -23.53
C SER A 572 -10.87 -8.48 -23.15
N PRO A 573 -11.86 -7.98 -22.39
CA PRO A 573 -13.18 -8.60 -22.39
C PRO A 573 -13.80 -8.28 -23.75
N VAL A 574 -13.75 -9.26 -24.66
CA VAL A 574 -14.66 -9.27 -25.81
C VAL A 574 -16.03 -9.63 -25.26
N VAL A 575 -16.97 -8.70 -25.41
CA VAL A 575 -18.42 -8.94 -25.23
C VAL A 575 -18.91 -9.92 -26.27
#